data_AF-A0A7Y4T9G3-F1
#
_entry.id   AF-A0A7Y4T9G3-F1
#
_cell.length_a   1.000
_cell.length_b   1.000
_cell.length_c   1.000
_cell.angle_alpha   90.00
_cell.angle_beta   90.00
_cell.angle_gamma   90.00
#
_symmetry.space_group_name_H-M   'P 1'
#
loop_
_entity.id
_entity.type
_entity.pdbx_description
1 polymer ?
#
loop_
_entity_poly.entity_id
_entity_poly.type
_entity_poly.pdbx_seq_one_letter_code
_entity_poly.pdbx_strand_id
1 'polypeptide(L)'
;MAKKPDRSPPPYRTAILVLGMQRSGTSALARIVNFLGAAMPRHLVPANDWNPRGYWESAPLVALHDEMLAEFDSSWDDWRAPPARWKESETASRFANKIRMAVDEEFGNAQLFVLKDPRMCRTLPYWMSILEKSGIRSAPLLVVRNPLEVAESLRERDGIPFEKAMLLWLRHYLDVEYETRHLPRNIVTLDALLEDWKLLAVQSGARMGVQWPRQPNDAASDVREFLDIELHNHRATLAELDAHTEVPHWVKTAYRALTLLCDEPKAAEPKRELDRMRAAFAESARLFGVVAFAQTEALKKAEKDVEEANVKGAKADALKADLAKARDEKAEANKRLKAMEGDMNAARARCAEFEKMGVELETALGQVKSEAKEASTIADDHQRRSEMSVQKVTALMKEITELEKKRVQAQETVKKAVTDAKELQSLAKHLSERTDAIEAQLKSQIKKSDKAHAEMEEARSRAVTALANAMDLSKQLAAAKEQIHTHETRAIKAQAEARQHQEALVAARERIADLEASERDILTEAAELRAELSDAWNQTGTSPQTNGEAKPSALKGGDIESRARRVEEDLRFERMHVQHLERRLTSWSGIASAALRKITRLGRKPPPPKRKPAKRIAGPVPVRG
;
A
#
# COMPACT_ATOMS: atom_id res chain seq x y z
N MET A 1 -9.08 -61.57 30.83
CA MET A 1 -9.27 -60.13 30.58
C MET A 1 -8.16 -59.65 29.65
N ALA A 2 -8.47 -59.40 28.37
CA ALA A 2 -7.49 -58.87 27.42
C ALA A 2 -7.19 -57.39 27.78
N LYS A 3 -5.90 -57.05 27.93
CA LYS A 3 -5.43 -55.67 28.11
C LYS A 3 -5.97 -54.80 26.98
N LYS A 4 -6.69 -53.73 27.32
CA LYS A 4 -7.07 -52.68 26.36
C LYS A 4 -5.79 -52.18 25.67
N PRO A 5 -5.77 -52.07 24.33
CA PRO A 5 -4.64 -51.49 23.63
C PRO A 5 -4.48 -50.03 24.05
N ASP A 6 -3.26 -49.69 24.45
CA ASP A 6 -2.79 -48.33 24.66
C ASP A 6 -3.02 -47.53 23.38
N ARG A 7 -4.10 -46.73 23.35
CA ARG A 7 -4.38 -45.79 22.27
C ARG A 7 -3.59 -44.52 22.53
N SER A 8 -2.27 -44.59 22.37
CA SER A 8 -1.50 -43.39 22.06
C SER A 8 -2.03 -42.83 20.74
N PRO A 9 -2.50 -41.57 20.67
CA PRO A 9 -2.92 -40.98 19.40
C PRO A 9 -1.76 -41.04 18.40
N PRO A 10 -2.03 -41.26 17.10
CA PRO A 10 -0.98 -41.25 16.09
C PRO A 10 -0.21 -39.92 16.17
N PRO A 11 1.12 -39.91 15.93
CA PRO A 11 1.90 -38.68 16.02
C PRO A 11 1.33 -37.65 15.04
N TYR A 12 0.79 -36.55 15.58
CA TYR A 12 0.28 -35.45 14.78
C TYR A 12 1.43 -34.86 13.94
N ARG A 13 1.22 -34.71 12.62
CA ARG A 13 2.09 -33.86 11.79
C ARG A 13 2.15 -32.47 12.44
N THR A 14 3.31 -31.84 12.46
CA THR A 14 3.48 -30.50 13.03
C THR A 14 3.90 -29.51 11.94
N ALA A 15 3.15 -28.42 11.83
CA ALA A 15 3.47 -27.28 10.98
C ALA A 15 4.11 -26.18 11.83
N ILE A 16 5.36 -25.84 11.53
CA ILE A 16 6.01 -24.65 12.08
C ILE A 16 5.51 -23.47 11.28
N LEU A 17 4.68 -22.64 11.91
CA LEU A 17 4.11 -21.45 11.28
C LEU A 17 5.11 -20.31 11.47
N VAL A 18 5.85 -19.96 10.43
CA VAL A 18 6.75 -18.81 10.46
C VAL A 18 5.95 -17.55 10.18
N LEU A 19 5.79 -16.73 11.22
CA LEU A 19 4.89 -15.58 11.24
C LEU A 19 5.66 -14.28 11.48
N GLY A 20 5.14 -13.20 10.92
CA GLY A 20 5.74 -11.88 11.02
C GLY A 20 5.35 -11.01 9.83
N MET A 21 5.59 -9.71 9.94
CA MET A 21 5.41 -8.80 8.81
C MET A 21 6.40 -9.15 7.68
N GLN A 22 6.02 -8.88 6.44
CA GLN A 22 6.97 -8.94 5.32
C GLN A 22 8.22 -8.10 5.64
N ARG A 23 9.38 -8.49 5.09
CA ARG A 23 10.66 -7.81 5.31
C ARG A 23 11.19 -7.85 6.77
N SER A 24 10.58 -8.67 7.63
CA SER A 24 11.02 -8.85 9.03
C SER A 24 11.96 -10.06 9.25
N GLY A 25 12.51 -10.66 8.19
CA GLY A 25 13.37 -11.84 8.30
C GLY A 25 12.63 -13.19 8.35
N THR A 26 11.36 -13.22 7.92
CA THR A 26 10.58 -14.47 7.84
C THR A 26 11.19 -15.51 6.89
N SER A 27 11.84 -15.06 5.81
CA SER A 27 12.58 -15.93 4.88
C SER A 27 13.81 -16.56 5.55
N ALA A 28 14.60 -15.77 6.29
CA ALA A 28 15.76 -16.23 7.03
C ALA A 28 15.39 -17.31 8.05
N LEU A 29 14.35 -17.01 8.85
CA LEU A 29 13.85 -17.92 9.87
C LEU A 29 13.32 -19.22 9.26
N ALA A 30 12.55 -19.14 8.17
CA ALA A 30 12.04 -20.34 7.48
C ALA A 30 13.18 -21.21 6.96
N ARG A 31 14.25 -20.61 6.44
CA ARG A 31 15.40 -21.35 5.94
C ARG A 31 16.21 -22.00 7.04
N ILE A 32 16.41 -21.33 8.18
CA ILE A 32 17.05 -21.93 9.37
C ILE A 32 16.24 -23.12 9.89
N VAL A 33 14.92 -22.97 10.00
CA VAL A 33 14.01 -24.06 10.40
C VAL A 33 14.10 -25.26 9.44
N ASN A 34 14.26 -25.01 8.15
CA ASN A 34 14.51 -26.08 7.18
C ASN A 34 15.87 -26.76 7.40
N PHE A 35 16.94 -26.01 7.67
CA PHE A 35 18.25 -26.60 7.98
C PHE A 35 18.25 -27.44 9.27
N LEU A 36 17.35 -27.14 10.21
CA LEU A 36 17.08 -27.95 11.40
C LEU A 36 16.25 -29.23 11.10
N GLY A 37 15.89 -29.46 9.84
CA GLY A 37 15.27 -30.70 9.36
C GLY A 37 13.77 -30.64 9.11
N ALA A 38 13.13 -29.46 9.21
CA ALA A 38 11.74 -29.32 8.77
C ALA A 38 11.64 -29.38 7.23
N ALA A 39 10.64 -30.08 6.71
CA ALA A 39 10.40 -30.16 5.27
C ALA A 39 9.94 -28.81 4.70
N MET A 40 10.40 -28.52 3.48
CA MET A 40 9.98 -27.36 2.67
C MET A 40 8.83 -27.76 1.73
N PRO A 41 8.05 -26.77 1.24
CA PRO A 41 7.08 -27.04 0.19
C PRO A 41 7.79 -27.44 -1.11
N ARG A 42 7.16 -28.30 -1.90
CA ARG A 42 7.69 -28.80 -3.18
C ARG A 42 7.90 -27.70 -4.21
N HIS A 43 6.97 -26.75 -4.30
CA HIS A 43 7.00 -25.70 -5.31
C HIS A 43 7.22 -24.34 -4.66
N LEU A 44 8.46 -23.85 -4.71
CA LEU A 44 8.84 -22.58 -4.08
C LEU A 44 8.52 -21.39 -4.99
N VAL A 45 8.14 -20.27 -4.37
CA VAL A 45 8.14 -18.96 -5.03
C VAL A 45 9.58 -18.64 -5.50
N PRO A 46 9.81 -18.35 -6.79
CA PRO A 46 11.14 -18.07 -7.31
C PRO A 46 11.82 -16.88 -6.61
N ALA A 47 13.14 -16.95 -6.47
CA ALA A 47 13.94 -15.81 -6.05
C ALA A 47 13.89 -14.68 -7.10
N ASN A 48 14.06 -13.44 -6.66
CA ASN A 48 14.13 -12.26 -7.51
C ASN A 48 15.05 -11.20 -6.88
N ASP A 49 15.21 -10.05 -7.52
CA ASP A 49 16.12 -8.98 -7.07
C ASP A 49 15.84 -8.50 -5.64
N TRP A 50 14.57 -8.56 -5.21
CA TRP A 50 14.15 -8.15 -3.86
C TRP A 50 14.37 -9.20 -2.77
N ASN A 51 14.58 -10.46 -3.17
CA ASN A 51 14.92 -11.56 -2.29
C ASN A 51 15.69 -12.65 -3.08
N PRO A 52 16.97 -12.41 -3.39
CA PRO A 52 17.76 -13.27 -4.28
C PRO A 52 18.03 -14.65 -3.68
N ARG A 53 17.90 -14.78 -2.35
CA ARG A 53 18.07 -16.05 -1.62
C ARG A 53 16.81 -16.92 -1.63
N GLY A 54 15.68 -16.40 -2.09
CA GLY A 54 14.42 -17.12 -2.16
C GLY A 54 13.45 -16.78 -1.02
N TYR A 55 12.16 -16.88 -1.31
CA TYR A 55 11.09 -16.55 -0.36
C TYR A 55 10.76 -17.67 0.60
N TRP A 56 11.09 -18.91 0.24
CA TRP A 56 10.78 -20.11 1.01
C TRP A 56 9.27 -20.29 1.25
N GLU A 57 8.45 -19.68 0.38
CA GLU A 57 6.99 -19.75 0.35
C GLU A 57 6.55 -20.80 -0.67
N SER A 58 5.44 -21.49 -0.41
CA SER A 58 4.80 -22.35 -1.41
C SER A 58 4.08 -21.49 -2.45
N ALA A 59 4.47 -21.59 -3.72
CA ALA A 59 3.84 -20.83 -4.80
C ALA A 59 2.33 -21.14 -4.96
N PRO A 60 1.88 -22.41 -4.92
CA PRO A 60 0.45 -22.73 -4.92
C PRO A 60 -0.32 -22.13 -3.74
N LEU A 61 0.23 -22.17 -2.51
CA LEU A 61 -0.46 -21.62 -1.34
C LEU A 61 -0.52 -20.09 -1.37
N VAL A 62 0.53 -19.41 -1.86
CA VAL A 62 0.53 -17.95 -2.05
C VAL A 62 -0.54 -17.55 -3.07
N ALA A 63 -0.63 -18.25 -4.21
CA ALA A 63 -1.66 -17.97 -5.22
C ALA A 63 -3.08 -18.15 -4.65
N LEU A 64 -3.32 -19.23 -3.91
CA LEU A 64 -4.60 -19.46 -3.22
C LEU A 64 -4.92 -18.37 -2.19
N HIS A 65 -3.90 -17.83 -1.53
CA HIS A 65 -4.10 -16.76 -0.56
C HIS A 65 -4.46 -15.44 -1.24
N ASP A 66 -3.77 -15.10 -2.33
CA ASP A 66 -4.09 -13.89 -3.11
C ASP A 66 -5.50 -13.99 -3.72
N GLU A 67 -5.91 -15.16 -4.23
CA GLU A 67 -7.31 -15.44 -4.63
C GLU A 67 -8.30 -15.20 -3.48
N MET A 68 -7.99 -15.74 -2.29
CA MET A 68 -8.87 -15.61 -1.12
C MET A 68 -8.98 -14.16 -0.65
N LEU A 69 -7.89 -13.39 -0.66
CA LEU A 69 -7.91 -11.98 -0.26
C LEU A 69 -8.68 -11.13 -1.26
N ALA A 70 -8.54 -11.41 -2.57
CA ALA A 70 -9.28 -10.71 -3.62
C ALA A 70 -10.80 -10.90 -3.47
N GLU A 71 -11.27 -12.09 -3.09
CA GLU A 71 -12.69 -12.36 -2.80
C GLU A 71 -13.25 -11.55 -1.60
N PHE A 72 -12.37 -10.96 -0.78
CA PHE A 72 -12.75 -10.08 0.33
C PHE A 72 -12.51 -8.60 0.04
N ASP A 73 -12.30 -8.22 -1.22
CA ASP A 73 -11.86 -6.88 -1.63
C ASP A 73 -10.66 -6.41 -0.82
N SER A 74 -9.68 -7.30 -0.65
CA SER A 74 -8.48 -7.10 0.15
C SER A 74 -7.23 -7.57 -0.58
N SER A 75 -6.08 -7.30 -0.01
CA SER A 75 -4.77 -7.65 -0.56
C SER A 75 -3.74 -7.72 0.57
N TRP A 76 -2.53 -8.20 0.26
CA TRP A 76 -1.48 -8.38 1.26
C TRP A 76 -1.07 -7.06 1.97
N ASP A 77 -1.23 -5.92 1.30
CA ASP A 77 -0.92 -4.57 1.79
C ASP A 77 -2.14 -3.84 2.35
N ASP A 78 -3.20 -4.58 2.67
CA ASP A 78 -4.37 -4.08 3.41
C ASP A 78 -4.20 -4.33 4.91
N TRP A 79 -4.31 -3.28 5.72
CA TRP A 79 -4.21 -3.33 7.19
C TRP A 79 -5.60 -3.48 7.86
N ARG A 80 -6.69 -3.42 7.10
CA ARG A 80 -8.06 -3.55 7.63
C ARG A 80 -8.36 -4.98 8.06
N ALA A 81 -9.37 -5.15 8.92
CA ALA A 81 -9.81 -6.49 9.30
C ALA A 81 -10.46 -7.18 8.10
N PRO A 82 -10.27 -8.50 7.94
CA PRO A 82 -11.16 -9.27 7.09
C PRO A 82 -12.63 -9.05 7.50
N PRO A 83 -13.59 -9.14 6.56
CA PRO A 83 -15.02 -8.89 6.83
C PRO A 83 -15.57 -9.74 7.98
N ALA A 84 -16.48 -9.21 8.79
CA ALA A 84 -17.07 -10.00 9.87
C ALA A 84 -17.73 -11.28 9.33
N ARG A 85 -17.57 -12.41 10.04
CA ARG A 85 -18.16 -13.72 9.69
C ARG A 85 -17.75 -14.30 8.32
N TRP A 86 -16.72 -13.76 7.65
CA TRP A 86 -16.26 -14.30 6.36
C TRP A 86 -15.94 -15.80 6.41
N LYS A 87 -15.41 -16.27 7.54
CA LYS A 87 -15.05 -17.67 7.80
C LYS A 87 -16.24 -18.64 7.77
N GLU A 88 -17.45 -18.12 7.96
CA GLU A 88 -18.71 -18.88 7.95
C GLU A 88 -19.34 -18.94 6.54
N SER A 89 -18.76 -18.25 5.56
CA SER A 89 -19.28 -18.22 4.19
C SER A 89 -19.01 -19.53 3.44
N GLU A 90 -19.83 -19.78 2.42
CA GLU A 90 -19.59 -20.86 1.45
C GLU A 90 -18.24 -20.67 0.72
N THR A 91 -17.87 -19.43 0.42
CA THR A 91 -16.56 -19.08 -0.15
C THR A 91 -15.41 -19.57 0.72
N ALA A 92 -15.47 -19.33 2.04
CA ALA A 92 -14.47 -19.88 2.96
C ALA A 92 -14.45 -21.41 2.86
N SER A 93 -15.58 -22.09 2.95
CA SER A 93 -15.62 -23.56 2.85
C SER A 93 -14.94 -24.10 1.57
N ARG A 94 -15.08 -23.42 0.42
CA ARG A 94 -14.38 -23.79 -0.83
C ARG A 94 -12.86 -23.65 -0.70
N PHE A 95 -12.37 -22.53 -0.14
CA PHE A 95 -10.94 -22.34 0.10
C PHE A 95 -10.36 -23.32 1.11
N ALA A 96 -11.13 -23.74 2.13
CA ALA A 96 -10.65 -24.72 3.11
C ALA A 96 -10.24 -26.04 2.44
N ASN A 97 -11.05 -26.52 1.50
CA ASN A 97 -10.74 -27.73 0.73
C ASN A 97 -9.52 -27.55 -0.17
N LYS A 98 -9.44 -26.44 -0.91
CA LYS A 98 -8.28 -26.12 -1.76
C LYS A 98 -6.99 -26.05 -0.94
N ILE A 99 -7.02 -25.36 0.20
CA ILE A 99 -5.87 -25.21 1.10
C ILE A 99 -5.42 -26.58 1.64
N ARG A 100 -6.35 -27.43 2.09
CA ARG A 100 -6.01 -28.77 2.59
C ARG A 100 -5.32 -29.60 1.51
N MET A 101 -5.88 -29.64 0.29
CA MET A 101 -5.27 -30.34 -0.83
C MET A 101 -3.87 -29.81 -1.15
N ALA A 102 -3.72 -28.48 -1.22
CA ALA A 102 -2.43 -27.87 -1.49
C ALA A 102 -1.41 -28.15 -0.37
N VAL A 103 -1.81 -28.16 0.91
CA VAL A 103 -0.91 -28.54 2.01
C VAL A 103 -0.46 -30.00 1.89
N ASP A 104 -1.35 -30.91 1.52
CA ASP A 104 -1.00 -32.32 1.31
C ASP A 104 -0.10 -32.52 0.08
N GLU A 105 -0.36 -31.82 -1.01
CA GLU A 105 0.47 -31.85 -2.22
C GLU A 105 1.86 -31.28 -1.99
N GLU A 106 1.96 -30.16 -1.27
CA GLU A 106 3.20 -29.42 -1.09
C GLU A 106 4.11 -30.04 -0.03
N PHE A 107 3.55 -30.67 1.00
CA PHE A 107 4.32 -31.21 2.14
C PHE A 107 4.26 -32.73 2.28
N GLY A 108 3.40 -33.42 1.51
CA GLY A 108 3.26 -34.87 1.53
C GLY A 108 3.05 -35.44 2.94
N ASN A 109 3.77 -36.50 3.28
CA ASN A 109 3.69 -37.17 4.59
C ASN A 109 4.71 -36.62 5.62
N ALA A 110 5.26 -35.43 5.40
CA ALA A 110 6.25 -34.85 6.31
C ALA A 110 5.68 -34.71 7.73
N GLN A 111 6.38 -35.26 8.72
CA GLN A 111 6.01 -35.22 10.14
C GLN A 111 6.25 -33.83 10.75
N LEU A 112 7.28 -33.12 10.27
CA LEU A 112 7.58 -31.74 10.62
C LEU A 112 7.85 -30.95 9.34
N PHE A 113 7.13 -29.86 9.14
CA PHE A 113 7.32 -28.99 7.97
C PHE A 113 7.17 -27.53 8.34
N VAL A 114 7.77 -26.65 7.54
CA VAL A 114 7.67 -25.20 7.71
C VAL A 114 6.65 -24.63 6.74
N LEU A 115 5.66 -23.92 7.29
CA LEU A 115 4.65 -23.20 6.53
C LEU A 115 4.85 -21.71 6.76
N LYS A 116 5.22 -21.01 5.68
CA LYS A 116 5.51 -19.58 5.69
C LYS A 116 4.75 -18.92 4.55
N ASP A 117 3.95 -17.92 4.91
CA ASP A 117 3.43 -16.86 4.05
C ASP A 117 3.03 -15.70 4.98
N PRO A 118 3.72 -14.54 4.92
CA PRO A 118 3.43 -13.41 5.78
C PRO A 118 1.96 -12.94 5.76
N ARG A 119 1.23 -13.19 4.66
CA ARG A 119 -0.20 -12.88 4.54
C ARG A 119 -1.04 -13.70 5.54
N MET A 120 -0.57 -14.88 5.95
CA MET A 120 -1.27 -15.75 6.92
C MET A 120 -1.51 -15.05 8.24
N CYS A 121 -0.67 -14.08 8.60
CA CYS A 121 -0.87 -13.23 9.76
C CYS A 121 -2.29 -12.62 9.81
N ARG A 122 -2.86 -12.26 8.66
CA ARG A 122 -4.19 -11.63 8.56
C ARG A 122 -5.35 -12.63 8.64
N THR A 123 -5.11 -13.88 8.26
CA THR A 123 -6.12 -14.95 8.16
C THR A 123 -5.83 -16.12 9.10
N LEU A 124 -4.95 -15.92 10.08
CA LEU A 124 -4.33 -16.98 10.88
C LEU A 124 -5.31 -17.94 11.56
N PRO A 125 -6.41 -17.47 12.21
CA PRO A 125 -7.32 -18.40 12.87
C PRO A 125 -8.04 -19.34 11.90
N TYR A 126 -8.19 -18.91 10.65
CA TYR A 126 -8.78 -19.74 9.60
C TYR A 126 -7.80 -20.84 9.15
N TRP A 127 -6.53 -20.48 8.92
CA TRP A 127 -5.46 -21.44 8.64
C TRP A 127 -5.28 -22.45 9.76
N MET A 128 -5.19 -22.01 11.01
CA MET A 128 -5.05 -22.91 12.17
C MET A 128 -6.23 -23.89 12.27
N SER A 129 -7.46 -23.43 12.01
CA SER A 129 -8.63 -24.31 11.98
C SER A 129 -8.57 -25.36 10.86
N ILE A 130 -8.06 -25.01 9.68
CA ILE A 130 -7.88 -25.97 8.57
C ILE A 130 -6.80 -27.01 8.92
N LEU A 131 -5.67 -26.56 9.48
CA LEU A 131 -4.58 -27.44 9.90
C LEU A 131 -5.05 -28.42 10.99
N GLU A 132 -5.74 -27.91 12.01
CA GLU A 132 -6.30 -28.74 13.09
C GLU A 132 -7.26 -29.81 12.55
N LYS A 133 -8.21 -29.42 11.68
CA LYS A 133 -9.14 -30.35 11.01
C LYS A 133 -8.43 -31.37 10.12
N SER A 134 -7.22 -31.08 9.66
CA SER A 134 -6.37 -31.97 8.86
C SER A 134 -5.45 -32.84 9.73
N GLY A 135 -5.59 -32.79 11.07
CA GLY A 135 -4.72 -33.54 11.98
C GLY A 135 -3.30 -32.99 12.02
N ILE A 136 -3.13 -31.69 11.78
CA ILE A 136 -1.84 -31.00 11.78
C ILE A 136 -1.79 -30.03 12.96
N ARG A 137 -0.83 -30.23 13.86
CA ARG A 137 -0.56 -29.34 14.99
C ARG A 137 0.13 -28.08 14.51
N SER A 138 -0.37 -26.91 14.93
CA SER A 138 0.28 -25.62 14.67
C SER A 138 1.34 -25.32 15.74
N ALA A 139 2.56 -24.97 15.33
CA ALA A 139 3.66 -24.51 16.18
C ALA A 139 4.12 -23.11 15.73
N PRO A 140 3.58 -22.02 16.32
CA PRO A 140 3.88 -20.66 15.88
C PRO A 140 5.28 -20.19 16.27
N LEU A 141 6.05 -19.72 15.29
CA LEU A 141 7.37 -19.10 15.45
C LEU A 141 7.35 -17.71 14.83
N LEU A 142 7.31 -16.68 15.67
CA LEU A 142 7.18 -15.29 15.26
C LEU A 142 8.56 -14.64 15.20
N VAL A 143 8.88 -13.95 14.10
CA VAL A 143 10.05 -13.08 14.00
C VAL A 143 9.61 -11.62 13.95
N VAL A 144 10.21 -10.80 14.81
CA VAL A 144 9.94 -9.37 14.94
C VAL A 144 11.16 -8.58 14.48
N ARG A 145 10.94 -7.51 13.72
CA ARG A 145 11.98 -6.58 13.27
C ARG A 145 11.58 -5.15 13.61
N ASN A 146 12.58 -4.30 13.84
CA ASN A 146 12.38 -2.88 14.08
C ASN A 146 11.50 -2.27 12.98
N PRO A 147 10.39 -1.58 13.32
CA PRO A 147 9.47 -1.02 12.34
C PRO A 147 10.11 -0.01 11.38
N LEU A 148 11.15 0.73 11.80
CA LEU A 148 11.86 1.66 10.90
C LEU A 148 12.51 0.92 9.73
N GLU A 149 13.19 -0.20 10.01
CA GLU A 149 13.86 -1.01 9.00
C GLU A 149 12.86 -1.69 8.06
N VAL A 150 11.71 -2.11 8.60
CA VAL A 150 10.62 -2.69 7.80
C VAL A 150 10.04 -1.64 6.86
N ALA A 151 9.82 -0.41 7.35
CA ALA A 151 9.29 0.68 6.53
C ALA A 151 10.24 1.07 5.41
N GLU A 152 11.54 1.19 5.70
CA GLU A 152 12.55 1.46 4.68
C GLU A 152 12.56 0.38 3.60
N SER A 153 12.58 -0.90 4.00
CA SER A 153 12.59 -2.01 3.05
C SER A 153 11.32 -2.08 2.19
N LEU A 154 10.16 -1.73 2.73
CA LEU A 154 8.90 -1.68 1.95
C LEU A 154 8.85 -0.47 1.02
N ARG A 155 9.44 0.67 1.42
CA ARG A 155 9.57 1.85 0.58
C ARG A 155 10.44 1.56 -0.64
N GLU A 156 11.61 0.95 -0.44
CA GLU A 156 12.52 0.59 -1.52
C GLU A 156 11.87 -0.40 -2.50
N ARG A 157 11.20 -1.44 -1.98
CA ARG A 157 10.63 -2.51 -2.80
C ARG A 157 9.36 -2.11 -3.57
N ASP A 158 8.40 -1.52 -2.85
CA ASP A 158 7.03 -1.36 -3.35
C ASP A 158 6.60 0.11 -3.44
N GLY A 159 7.46 1.06 -3.04
CA GLY A 159 7.08 2.47 -2.92
C GLY A 159 6.04 2.72 -1.81
N ILE A 160 5.89 1.80 -0.85
CA ILE A 160 4.89 1.95 0.21
C ILE A 160 5.24 3.16 1.10
N PRO A 161 4.28 4.09 1.32
CA PRO A 161 4.49 5.23 2.21
C PRO A 161 4.75 4.79 3.66
N PHE A 162 5.56 5.58 4.36
CA PHE A 162 6.00 5.30 5.73
C PHE A 162 4.83 5.01 6.69
N GLU A 163 3.78 5.84 6.65
CA GLU A 163 2.60 5.72 7.51
C GLU A 163 1.83 4.43 7.23
N LYS A 164 1.73 4.04 5.94
CA LYS A 164 1.09 2.77 5.57
C LYS A 164 1.93 1.58 6.04
N ALA A 165 3.26 1.66 5.95
CA ALA A 165 4.13 0.63 6.51
C ALA A 165 3.96 0.49 8.03
N MET A 166 3.81 1.59 8.77
CA MET A 166 3.52 1.58 10.22
C MET A 166 2.19 0.86 10.53
N LEU A 167 1.13 1.15 9.77
CA LEU A 167 -0.18 0.51 9.93
C LEU A 167 -0.12 -0.99 9.62
N LEU A 168 0.58 -1.38 8.56
CA LEU A 168 0.76 -2.78 8.19
C LEU A 168 1.56 -3.53 9.25
N TRP A 169 2.69 -2.98 9.67
CA TRP A 169 3.53 -3.55 10.73
C TRP A 169 2.70 -3.79 11.99
N LEU A 170 2.01 -2.75 12.48
CA LEU A 170 1.22 -2.82 13.70
C LEU A 170 0.11 -3.88 13.58
N ARG A 171 -0.59 -3.89 12.44
CA ARG A 171 -1.66 -4.84 12.21
C ARG A 171 -1.19 -6.29 12.25
N HIS A 172 -0.11 -6.60 11.53
CA HIS A 172 0.39 -7.96 11.43
C HIS A 172 0.76 -8.51 12.81
N TYR A 173 1.50 -7.74 13.60
CA TYR A 173 1.95 -8.19 14.92
C TYR A 173 0.84 -8.25 15.97
N LEU A 174 -0.11 -7.30 15.99
CA LEU A 174 -1.26 -7.37 16.89
C LEU A 174 -2.12 -8.60 16.61
N ASP A 175 -2.32 -8.95 15.33
CA ASP A 175 -3.10 -10.13 14.94
C ASP A 175 -2.36 -11.42 15.33
N VAL A 176 -1.10 -11.61 14.92
CA VAL A 176 -0.39 -12.88 15.21
C VAL A 176 -0.10 -13.06 16.68
N GLU A 177 0.20 -11.99 17.40
CA GLU A 177 0.44 -12.08 18.83
C GLU A 177 -0.85 -12.48 19.52
N TYR A 178 -1.99 -11.85 19.28
CA TYR A 178 -3.23 -12.22 19.95
C TYR A 178 -3.68 -13.66 19.61
N GLU A 179 -3.72 -13.99 18.32
CA GLU A 179 -4.31 -15.25 17.85
C GLU A 179 -3.46 -16.49 18.19
N THR A 180 -2.18 -16.34 18.57
CA THR A 180 -1.32 -17.49 18.89
C THR A 180 -1.14 -17.75 20.39
N ARG A 181 -1.69 -16.91 21.29
CA ARG A 181 -1.43 -16.98 22.75
C ARG A 181 -1.80 -18.30 23.40
N HIS A 182 -2.80 -18.98 22.84
CA HIS A 182 -3.34 -20.22 23.36
C HIS A 182 -2.52 -21.45 22.92
N LEU A 183 -1.47 -21.26 22.12
CA LEU A 183 -0.60 -22.31 21.62
C LEU A 183 0.81 -22.20 22.22
N PRO A 184 1.55 -23.32 22.35
CA PRO A 184 3.00 -23.29 22.56
C PRO A 184 3.67 -22.59 21.38
N ARG A 185 4.28 -21.42 21.63
CA ARG A 185 4.85 -20.54 20.62
C ARG A 185 6.20 -19.99 21.06
N ASN A 186 6.95 -19.45 20.11
CA ASN A 186 8.09 -18.59 20.41
C ASN A 186 8.04 -17.28 19.62
N ILE A 187 8.51 -16.19 20.22
CA ILE A 187 8.69 -14.89 19.58
C ILE A 187 10.18 -14.55 19.68
N VAL A 188 10.78 -14.17 18.56
CA VAL A 188 12.20 -13.82 18.47
C VAL A 188 12.36 -12.51 17.71
N THR A 189 13.44 -11.77 17.97
CA THR A 189 13.83 -10.64 17.12
C THR A 189 14.74 -11.11 15.99
N LEU A 190 14.74 -10.38 14.87
CA LEU A 190 15.69 -10.62 13.79
C LEU A 190 17.14 -10.46 14.27
N ASP A 191 17.41 -9.48 15.14
CA ASP A 191 18.75 -9.25 15.67
C ASP A 191 19.23 -10.45 16.50
N ALA A 192 18.39 -10.99 17.39
CA ALA A 192 18.74 -12.18 18.16
C ALA A 192 18.94 -13.40 17.26
N LEU A 193 18.20 -13.50 16.14
CA LEU A 193 18.37 -14.57 15.15
C LEU A 193 19.73 -14.50 14.47
N LEU A 194 20.17 -13.29 14.12
CA LEU A 194 21.45 -13.10 13.46
C LEU A 194 22.64 -13.17 14.43
N GLU A 195 22.42 -12.85 15.71
CA GLU A 195 23.43 -12.93 16.76
C GLU A 195 23.70 -14.37 17.21
N ASP A 196 22.66 -15.12 17.61
CA ASP A 196 22.80 -16.51 18.05
C ASP A 196 21.58 -17.37 17.69
N TRP A 197 21.49 -17.72 16.40
CA TRP A 197 20.44 -18.62 15.92
C TRP A 197 20.47 -20.00 16.59
N LYS A 198 21.61 -20.47 17.10
CA LYS A 198 21.71 -21.80 17.74
C LYS A 198 20.97 -21.81 19.07
N LEU A 199 21.22 -20.80 19.90
CA LEU A 199 20.50 -20.62 21.15
C LEU A 199 19.00 -20.49 20.88
N LEU A 200 18.62 -19.68 19.89
CA LEU A 200 17.21 -19.53 19.52
C LEU A 200 16.58 -20.82 19.00
N ALA A 201 17.31 -21.65 18.26
CA ALA A 201 16.81 -22.95 17.81
C ALA A 201 16.47 -23.85 19.00
N VAL A 202 17.37 -23.95 19.99
CA VAL A 202 17.14 -24.73 21.22
C VAL A 202 15.94 -24.19 22.01
N GLN A 203 15.91 -22.88 22.24
CA GLN A 203 14.80 -22.23 22.97
C GLN A 203 13.46 -22.40 22.24
N SER A 204 13.45 -22.23 20.91
CA SER A 204 12.24 -22.39 20.09
C SER A 204 11.72 -23.82 20.15
N GLY A 205 12.61 -24.82 20.01
CA GLY A 205 12.24 -26.23 20.13
C GLY A 205 11.59 -26.54 21.48
N ALA A 206 12.19 -26.05 22.58
CA ALA A 206 11.66 -26.25 23.92
C ALA A 206 10.30 -25.54 24.13
N ARG A 207 10.19 -24.26 23.77
CA ARG A 207 8.97 -23.44 23.97
C ARG A 207 7.79 -23.91 23.11
N MET A 208 8.07 -24.38 21.89
CA MET A 208 7.04 -24.92 21.00
C MET A 208 6.79 -26.41 21.22
N GLY A 209 7.58 -27.12 22.04
CA GLY A 209 7.50 -28.57 22.16
C GLY A 209 7.73 -29.28 20.83
N VAL A 210 8.79 -28.88 20.12
CA VAL A 210 9.24 -29.44 18.84
C VAL A 210 10.63 -30.04 19.05
N GLN A 211 10.80 -31.30 18.63
CA GLN A 211 12.11 -31.92 18.54
C GLN A 211 12.64 -31.73 17.11
N TRP A 212 13.78 -31.04 16.99
CA TRP A 212 14.42 -30.82 15.70
C TRP A 212 14.99 -32.14 15.14
N PRO A 213 14.65 -32.54 13.91
CA PRO A 213 15.22 -33.74 13.29
C PRO A 213 16.75 -33.67 13.14
N ARG A 214 17.30 -32.46 12.96
CA ARG A 214 18.75 -32.20 12.93
C ARG A 214 19.13 -31.26 14.06
N GLN A 215 20.20 -31.59 14.79
CA GLN A 215 20.64 -30.76 15.91
C GLN A 215 21.22 -29.43 15.41
N PRO A 216 21.07 -28.32 16.16
CA PRO A 216 21.62 -27.02 15.77
C PRO A 216 23.14 -27.03 15.52
N ASN A 217 23.90 -27.89 16.19
CA ASN A 217 25.34 -27.99 15.94
C ASN A 217 25.66 -28.64 14.59
N ASP A 218 24.86 -29.61 14.15
CA ASP A 218 25.06 -30.30 12.88
C ASP A 218 24.67 -29.41 11.70
N ALA A 219 23.73 -28.48 11.90
CA ALA A 219 23.28 -27.50 10.90
C ALA A 219 24.21 -26.29 10.74
N ALA A 220 25.31 -26.22 11.50
CA ALA A 220 26.06 -24.98 11.64
C ALA A 220 26.78 -24.51 10.38
N SER A 221 27.28 -25.42 9.56
CA SER A 221 27.90 -25.07 8.26
C SER A 221 26.90 -24.39 7.33
N ASP A 222 25.74 -25.02 7.15
CA ASP A 222 24.75 -24.62 6.15
C ASP A 222 24.07 -23.29 6.54
N VAL A 223 23.83 -23.10 7.84
CA VAL A 223 23.27 -21.86 8.36
C VAL A 223 24.30 -20.72 8.27
N ARG A 224 25.57 -20.97 8.57
CA ARG A 224 26.61 -19.93 8.43
C ARG A 224 26.77 -19.49 6.98
N GLU A 225 26.86 -20.43 6.04
CA GLU A 225 26.94 -20.14 4.60
C GLU A 225 25.72 -19.34 4.12
N PHE A 226 24.54 -19.60 4.68
CA PHE A 226 23.34 -18.85 4.37
C PHE A 226 23.33 -17.43 4.97
N LEU A 227 23.68 -17.29 6.26
CA LEU A 227 23.61 -16.02 7.00
C LEU A 227 24.75 -15.04 6.68
N ASP A 228 25.96 -15.52 6.35
CA ASP A 228 27.09 -14.65 5.96
C ASP A 228 26.78 -13.81 4.70
N ILE A 229 25.71 -14.16 3.96
CA ILE A 229 25.25 -13.49 2.74
C ILE A 229 24.00 -12.61 3.01
N GLU A 230 23.33 -12.75 4.15
CA GLU A 230 22.18 -11.91 4.51
C GLU A 230 22.66 -10.53 4.99
N LEU A 231 22.76 -9.63 4.01
CA LEU A 231 23.00 -8.21 4.21
C LEU A 231 21.88 -7.59 5.08
N HIS A 232 22.17 -7.44 6.37
CA HIS A 232 21.38 -6.67 7.33
C HIS A 232 21.59 -5.17 7.09
N ASN A 233 21.10 -4.68 5.94
CA ASN A 233 21.45 -3.36 5.38
C ASN A 233 20.83 -2.15 6.12
N HIS A 234 19.92 -2.39 7.04
CA HIS A 234 19.27 -1.34 7.81
C HIS A 234 19.25 -1.79 9.26
N ARG A 235 20.10 -1.18 10.10
CA ARG A 235 20.07 -1.32 11.55
C ARG A 235 19.54 -0.04 12.16
N ALA A 236 18.38 -0.13 12.79
CA ALA A 236 17.83 0.89 13.64
C ALA A 236 17.81 0.39 15.08
N THR A 237 18.33 1.20 15.98
CA THR A 237 18.33 0.96 17.41
C THR A 237 16.97 1.28 18.03
N LEU A 238 16.72 0.75 19.23
CA LEU A 238 15.54 1.13 20.01
C LEU A 238 15.54 2.63 20.34
N ALA A 239 16.70 3.23 20.59
CA ALA A 239 16.84 4.65 20.87
C ALA A 239 16.44 5.52 19.66
N GLU A 240 16.84 5.14 18.44
CA GLU A 240 16.41 5.82 17.22
C GLU A 240 14.90 5.69 17.00
N LEU A 241 14.33 4.51 17.23
CA LEU A 241 12.88 4.30 17.17
C LEU A 241 12.15 5.21 18.17
N ASP A 242 12.64 5.28 19.40
CA ASP A 242 12.04 6.09 20.46
C ASP A 242 12.16 7.60 20.15
N ALA A 243 13.26 8.04 19.57
CA ALA A 243 13.47 9.43 19.15
C ALA A 243 12.67 9.83 17.89
N HIS A 244 12.30 8.89 17.03
CA HIS A 244 11.65 9.19 15.74
C HIS A 244 10.26 9.82 15.92
N THR A 245 10.09 11.09 15.54
CA THR A 245 8.85 11.87 15.81
C THR A 245 7.65 11.40 14.99
N GLU A 246 7.88 10.89 13.79
CA GLU A 246 6.81 10.45 12.88
C GLU A 246 6.28 9.04 13.18
N VAL A 247 7.02 8.23 13.97
CA VAL A 247 6.55 6.88 14.31
C VAL A 247 5.41 6.99 15.33
N PRO A 248 4.22 6.43 15.05
CA PRO A 248 3.11 6.45 15.99
C PRO A 248 3.46 5.81 17.33
N HIS A 249 2.98 6.39 18.43
CA HIS A 249 3.26 5.87 19.76
C HIS A 249 2.87 4.38 19.91
N TRP A 250 1.73 3.96 19.33
CA TRP A 250 1.31 2.55 19.35
C TRP A 250 2.32 1.61 18.70
N VAL A 251 3.02 2.03 17.65
CA VAL A 251 4.06 1.21 17.00
C VAL A 251 5.25 1.03 17.92
N LYS A 252 5.76 2.11 18.52
CA LYS A 252 6.88 2.06 19.46
C LYS A 252 6.56 1.15 20.65
N THR A 253 5.37 1.34 21.22
CA THR A 253 4.93 0.60 22.40
C THR A 253 4.67 -0.87 22.07
N ALA A 254 4.05 -1.18 20.93
CA ALA A 254 3.90 -2.57 20.48
C ALA A 254 5.26 -3.25 20.23
N TYR A 255 6.23 -2.55 19.64
CA TYR A 255 7.58 -3.10 19.45
C TYR A 255 8.27 -3.42 20.78
N ARG A 256 8.22 -2.51 21.75
CA ARG A 256 8.73 -2.77 23.11
C ARG A 256 8.04 -3.96 23.77
N ALA A 257 6.71 -4.02 23.68
CA ALA A 257 5.93 -5.13 24.25
C ALA A 257 6.29 -6.49 23.61
N LEU A 258 6.43 -6.54 22.29
CA LEU A 258 6.84 -7.76 21.57
C LEU A 258 8.27 -8.19 21.90
N THR A 259 9.19 -7.22 22.03
CA THR A 259 10.59 -7.48 22.42
C THR A 259 10.65 -8.06 23.83
N LEU A 260 9.91 -7.47 24.78
CA LEU A 260 9.82 -8.02 26.14
C LEU A 260 9.21 -9.43 26.18
N LEU A 261 8.25 -9.73 25.29
CA LEU A 261 7.69 -11.08 25.18
C LEU A 261 8.64 -12.11 24.57
N CYS A 262 9.75 -11.70 23.95
CA CYS A 262 10.81 -12.62 23.52
C CYS A 262 11.52 -13.22 24.75
N ASP A 263 11.82 -12.40 25.75
CA ASP A 263 12.51 -12.82 26.98
C ASP A 263 11.53 -13.40 28.01
N GLU A 264 10.37 -12.77 28.15
CA GLU A 264 9.32 -13.13 29.11
C GLU A 264 7.99 -13.53 28.42
N PRO A 265 7.89 -14.70 27.76
CA PRO A 265 6.69 -15.10 27.01
C PRO A 265 5.39 -15.14 27.83
N LYS A 266 5.51 -15.24 29.17
CA LYS A 266 4.39 -15.30 30.11
C LYS A 266 4.01 -13.94 30.70
N ALA A 267 4.78 -12.87 30.45
CA ALA A 267 4.50 -11.54 30.99
C ALA A 267 3.08 -11.06 30.65
N ALA A 268 2.36 -10.60 31.67
CA ALA A 268 0.95 -10.24 31.56
C ALA A 268 0.74 -8.79 31.07
N GLU A 269 1.58 -7.84 31.53
CA GLU A 269 1.44 -6.43 31.16
C GLU A 269 1.61 -6.18 29.65
N PRO A 270 2.65 -6.70 28.96
CA PRO A 270 2.81 -6.50 27.52
C PRO A 270 1.61 -7.02 26.72
N LYS A 271 1.03 -8.15 27.15
CA LYS A 271 -0.16 -8.73 26.52
C LYS A 271 -1.39 -7.84 26.69
N ARG A 272 -1.60 -7.31 27.91
CA ARG A 272 -2.69 -6.35 28.18
C ARG A 272 -2.55 -5.08 27.36
N GLU A 273 -1.33 -4.59 27.21
CA GLU A 273 -1.04 -3.39 26.42
C GLU A 273 -1.32 -3.61 24.93
N LEU A 274 -0.87 -4.73 24.37
CA LEU A 274 -1.19 -5.13 23.00
C LEU A 274 -2.71 -5.34 22.80
N ASP A 275 -3.44 -5.85 23.80
CA ASP A 275 -4.90 -6.01 23.71
C ASP A 275 -5.63 -4.67 23.61
N ARG A 276 -5.24 -3.68 24.43
CA ARG A 276 -5.80 -2.34 24.38
C ARG A 276 -5.56 -1.71 23.01
N MET A 277 -4.35 -1.84 22.48
CA MET A 277 -4.00 -1.34 21.14
C MET A 277 -4.79 -2.06 20.05
N ARG A 278 -4.89 -3.38 20.10
CA ARG A 278 -5.66 -4.16 19.12
C ARG A 278 -7.13 -3.75 19.09
N ALA A 279 -7.76 -3.57 20.25
CA ALA A 279 -9.13 -3.11 20.34
C ALA A 279 -9.31 -1.70 19.75
N ALA A 280 -8.47 -0.74 20.16
CA ALA A 280 -8.53 0.64 19.68
C ALA A 280 -8.19 0.77 18.18
N PHE A 281 -7.24 -0.04 17.69
CA PHE A 281 -6.85 -0.10 16.29
C PHE A 281 -7.96 -0.68 15.42
N ALA A 282 -8.63 -1.74 15.88
CA ALA A 282 -9.76 -2.32 15.18
C ALA A 282 -10.96 -1.35 15.07
N GLU A 283 -11.24 -0.58 16.12
CA GLU A 283 -12.26 0.48 16.08
C GLU A 283 -11.88 1.59 15.11
N SER A 284 -10.64 2.07 15.18
CA SER A 284 -10.12 3.10 14.26
C SER A 284 -10.15 2.63 12.80
N ALA A 285 -9.79 1.38 12.54
CA ALA A 285 -9.85 0.77 11.22
C ALA A 285 -11.27 0.73 10.65
N ARG A 286 -12.30 0.54 11.48
CA ARG A 286 -13.69 0.58 11.02
C ARG A 286 -14.13 1.99 10.63
N LEU A 287 -13.69 3.00 11.38
CA LEU A 287 -14.04 4.40 11.13
C LEU A 287 -13.32 4.97 9.90
N PHE A 288 -12.01 4.72 9.78
CA PHE A 288 -11.17 5.34 8.76
C PHE A 288 -10.84 4.42 7.58
N GLY A 289 -10.95 3.11 7.75
CA GLY A 289 -10.56 2.13 6.73
C GLY A 289 -11.42 2.16 5.47
N VAL A 290 -12.70 2.54 5.57
CA VAL A 290 -13.58 2.67 4.39
C VAL A 290 -13.14 3.85 3.50
N VAL A 291 -12.80 4.99 4.12
CA VAL A 291 -12.36 6.21 3.41
C VAL A 291 -10.94 6.04 2.86
N ALA A 292 -10.02 5.49 3.68
CA ALA A 292 -8.65 5.23 3.27
C ALA A 292 -8.55 4.21 2.13
N PHE A 293 -9.39 3.16 2.14
CA PHE A 293 -9.40 2.16 1.07
C PHE A 293 -10.04 2.68 -0.22
N ALA A 294 -11.15 3.42 -0.15
CA ALA A 294 -11.74 4.04 -1.34
C ALA A 294 -10.75 4.95 -2.07
N GLN A 295 -9.88 5.65 -1.32
CA GLN A 295 -8.80 6.47 -1.89
C GLN A 295 -7.63 5.63 -2.40
N THR A 296 -7.23 4.57 -1.69
CA THR A 296 -6.11 3.71 -2.07
C THR A 296 -6.42 2.85 -3.30
N GLU A 297 -7.63 2.30 -3.41
CA GLU A 297 -8.07 1.55 -4.60
C GLU A 297 -8.28 2.45 -5.81
N ALA A 298 -8.83 3.66 -5.59
CA ALA A 298 -8.92 4.64 -6.67
C ALA A 298 -7.52 5.03 -7.18
N LEU A 299 -6.53 5.13 -6.28
CA LEU A 299 -5.14 5.42 -6.65
C LEU A 299 -4.47 4.22 -7.34
N LYS A 300 -4.54 3.00 -6.80
CA LYS A 300 -4.00 1.79 -7.42
C LYS A 300 -4.61 1.53 -8.80
N LYS A 301 -5.92 1.74 -8.94
CA LYS A 301 -6.61 1.64 -10.22
C LYS A 301 -6.11 2.70 -11.19
N ALA A 302 -5.97 3.95 -10.75
CA ALA A 302 -5.42 5.02 -11.57
C ALA A 302 -3.95 4.75 -12.00
N GLU A 303 -3.12 4.22 -11.10
CA GLU A 303 -1.73 3.84 -11.40
C GLU A 303 -1.67 2.69 -12.42
N LYS A 304 -2.50 1.65 -12.25
CA LYS A 304 -2.60 0.57 -13.21
C LYS A 304 -3.12 1.05 -14.57
N ASP A 305 -4.11 1.94 -14.58
CA ASP A 305 -4.64 2.54 -15.79
C ASP A 305 -3.57 3.38 -16.52
N VAL A 306 -2.71 4.10 -15.77
CA VAL A 306 -1.55 4.85 -16.29
C VAL A 306 -0.49 3.90 -16.86
N GLU A 307 -0.14 2.82 -16.17
CA GLU A 307 0.85 1.87 -16.66
C GLU A 307 0.36 1.15 -17.92
N GLU A 308 -0.91 0.72 -17.94
CA GLU A 308 -1.52 0.18 -19.15
C GLU A 308 -1.54 1.19 -20.30
N ALA A 309 -1.75 2.48 -20.01
CA ALA A 309 -1.68 3.55 -21.00
C ALA A 309 -0.25 3.75 -21.52
N ASN A 310 0.76 3.69 -20.66
CA ASN A 310 2.19 3.79 -21.04
C ASN A 310 2.60 2.64 -21.96
N VAL A 311 2.24 1.40 -21.61
CA VAL A 311 2.51 0.21 -22.44
C VAL A 311 1.81 0.32 -23.81
N LYS A 312 0.55 0.79 -23.83
CA LYS A 312 -0.19 1.05 -25.08
C LYS A 312 0.47 2.17 -25.89
N GLY A 313 0.99 3.22 -25.25
CA GLY A 313 1.74 4.31 -25.86
C GLY A 313 3.04 3.83 -26.52
N ALA A 314 3.86 3.06 -25.79
CA ALA A 314 5.09 2.47 -26.32
C ALA A 314 4.83 1.56 -27.54
N LYS A 315 3.75 0.77 -27.49
CA LYS A 315 3.33 -0.05 -28.64
C LYS A 315 2.88 0.79 -29.83
N ALA A 316 2.17 1.90 -29.59
CA ALA A 316 1.78 2.83 -30.65
C ALA A 316 2.99 3.50 -31.31
N ASP A 317 4.01 3.85 -30.54
CA ASP A 317 5.24 4.44 -31.07
C ASP A 317 6.08 3.43 -31.87
N ALA A 318 6.16 2.17 -31.42
CA ALA A 318 6.77 1.09 -32.20
C ALA A 318 6.05 0.89 -33.55
N LEU A 319 4.71 0.89 -33.56
CA LEU A 319 3.93 0.78 -34.79
C LEU A 319 4.10 2.00 -35.73
N LYS A 320 4.29 3.21 -35.19
CA LYS A 320 4.63 4.39 -36.02
C LYS A 320 5.98 4.24 -36.70
N ALA A 321 6.97 3.69 -36.00
CA ALA A 321 8.28 3.42 -36.58
C ALA A 321 8.20 2.36 -37.70
N ASP A 322 7.46 1.28 -37.48
CA ASP A 322 7.22 0.25 -38.50
C ASP A 322 6.48 0.82 -39.73
N LEU A 323 5.50 1.70 -39.52
CA LEU A 323 4.76 2.37 -40.60
C LEU A 323 5.66 3.30 -41.42
N ALA A 324 6.56 4.04 -40.78
CA ALA A 324 7.55 4.87 -41.47
C ALA A 324 8.44 4.01 -42.38
N LYS A 325 8.97 2.90 -41.84
CA LYS A 325 9.78 1.94 -42.61
C LYS A 325 9.01 1.36 -43.80
N ALA A 326 7.77 0.94 -43.61
CA ALA A 326 6.94 0.40 -44.68
C ALA A 326 6.61 1.44 -45.77
N ARG A 327 6.47 2.73 -45.40
CA ARG A 327 6.28 3.83 -46.36
C ARG A 327 7.53 4.07 -47.21
N ASP A 328 8.71 3.99 -46.60
CA ASP A 328 9.98 4.12 -47.31
C ASP A 328 10.20 2.94 -48.27
N GLU A 329 9.91 1.71 -47.84
CA GLU A 329 9.95 0.51 -48.69
C GLU A 329 8.98 0.61 -49.88
N LYS A 330 7.75 1.12 -49.65
CA LYS A 330 6.76 1.37 -50.72
C LYS A 330 7.24 2.44 -51.71
N ALA A 331 7.84 3.52 -51.21
CA ALA A 331 8.38 4.58 -52.06
C ALA A 331 9.51 4.06 -52.96
N GLU A 332 10.38 3.21 -52.42
CA GLU A 332 11.48 2.58 -53.16
C GLU A 332 10.98 1.58 -54.20
N ALA A 333 10.00 0.73 -53.85
CA ALA A 333 9.36 -0.18 -54.80
C ALA A 333 8.70 0.57 -55.97
N ASN A 334 8.01 1.68 -55.69
CA ASN A 334 7.39 2.52 -56.73
C ASN A 334 8.42 3.19 -57.65
N LYS A 335 9.59 3.59 -57.13
CA LYS A 335 10.70 4.09 -57.97
C LYS A 335 11.20 3.02 -58.93
N ARG A 336 11.39 1.79 -58.43
CA ARG A 336 11.83 0.64 -59.24
C ARG A 336 10.80 0.30 -60.32
N LEU A 337 9.51 0.31 -59.99
CA LEU A 337 8.44 0.08 -60.97
C LEU A 337 8.48 1.10 -62.11
N LYS A 338 8.60 2.40 -61.79
CA LYS A 338 8.71 3.45 -62.81
C LYS A 338 9.95 3.31 -63.70
N ALA A 339 11.08 2.90 -63.13
CA ALA A 339 12.29 2.63 -63.91
C ALA A 339 12.08 1.46 -64.89
N MET A 340 11.49 0.36 -64.39
CA MET A 340 11.19 -0.83 -65.20
C MET A 340 10.17 -0.55 -66.32
N GLU A 341 9.15 0.28 -66.05
CA GLU A 341 8.20 0.74 -67.07
C GLU A 341 8.91 1.57 -68.16
N GLY A 342 9.88 2.41 -67.78
CA GLY A 342 10.74 3.15 -68.71
C GLY A 342 11.58 2.21 -69.60
N ASP A 343 12.25 1.22 -68.99
CA ASP A 343 13.05 0.24 -69.71
C ASP A 343 12.21 -0.62 -70.67
N MET A 344 11.00 -1.01 -70.24
CA MET A 344 10.06 -1.76 -71.07
C MET A 344 9.61 -0.93 -72.28
N ASN A 345 9.32 0.36 -72.10
CA ASN A 345 8.93 1.24 -73.20
C ASN A 345 10.09 1.44 -74.19
N ALA A 346 11.33 1.62 -73.69
CA ALA A 346 12.52 1.69 -74.54
C ALA A 346 12.77 0.38 -75.31
N ALA A 347 12.59 -0.77 -74.67
CA ALA A 347 12.72 -2.07 -75.31
C ALA A 347 11.64 -2.30 -76.39
N ARG A 348 10.40 -1.88 -76.15
CA ARG A 348 9.31 -1.90 -77.16
C ARG A 348 9.62 -1.00 -78.35
N ALA A 349 10.15 0.21 -78.13
CA ALA A 349 10.56 1.10 -79.21
C ALA A 349 11.65 0.49 -80.08
N ARG A 350 12.67 -0.13 -79.47
CA ARG A 350 13.71 -0.88 -80.21
C ARG A 350 13.15 -2.06 -81.01
N CYS A 351 12.18 -2.78 -80.46
CA CYS A 351 11.52 -3.87 -81.21
C CYS A 351 10.79 -3.35 -82.45
N ALA A 352 10.05 -2.24 -82.32
CA ALA A 352 9.36 -1.62 -83.45
C ALA A 352 10.34 -1.09 -84.53
N GLU A 353 11.48 -0.55 -84.11
CA GLU A 353 12.55 -0.11 -85.02
C GLU A 353 13.18 -1.29 -85.79
N PHE A 354 13.47 -2.39 -85.10
CA PHE A 354 13.97 -3.61 -85.75
C PHE A 354 12.93 -4.26 -86.67
N GLU A 355 11.64 -4.22 -86.33
CA GLU A 355 10.56 -4.69 -87.20
C GLU A 355 10.49 -3.86 -88.49
N LYS A 356 10.62 -2.53 -88.38
CA LYS A 356 10.63 -1.64 -89.55
C LYS A 356 11.85 -1.88 -90.45
N MET A 357 13.06 -1.99 -89.88
CA MET A 357 14.27 -2.33 -90.62
C MET A 357 14.17 -3.69 -91.33
N GLY A 358 13.54 -4.69 -90.68
CA GLY A 358 13.28 -5.99 -91.29
C GLY A 358 12.43 -5.90 -92.55
N VAL A 359 11.32 -5.15 -92.49
CA VAL A 359 10.43 -4.93 -93.65
C VAL A 359 11.13 -4.18 -94.79
N GLU A 360 11.96 -3.19 -94.47
CA GLU A 360 12.73 -2.43 -95.46
C GLU A 360 13.77 -3.32 -96.18
N LEU A 361 14.49 -4.18 -95.45
CA LEU A 361 15.42 -5.14 -96.03
C LEU A 361 14.72 -6.22 -96.86
N GLU A 362 13.55 -6.70 -96.42
CA GLU A 362 12.77 -7.70 -97.15
C GLU A 362 12.22 -7.13 -98.47
N THR A 363 11.83 -5.86 -98.47
CA THR A 363 11.42 -5.11 -99.67
C THR A 363 12.60 -4.92 -100.63
N ALA A 364 13.77 -4.53 -100.12
CA ALA A 364 14.99 -4.37 -100.92
C ALA A 364 15.44 -5.71 -101.53
N LEU A 365 15.33 -6.82 -100.79
CA LEU A 365 15.59 -8.17 -101.29
C LEU A 365 14.59 -8.55 -102.40
N GLY A 366 13.32 -8.16 -102.28
CA GLY A 366 12.29 -8.33 -103.30
C GLY A 366 12.62 -7.60 -104.61
N GLN A 367 13.09 -6.35 -104.53
CA GLN A 367 13.52 -5.57 -105.70
C GLN A 367 14.75 -6.19 -106.38
N VAL A 368 15.77 -6.61 -105.62
CA VAL A 368 16.95 -7.29 -106.18
C VAL A 368 16.57 -8.63 -106.85
N LYS A 369 15.59 -9.36 -106.29
CA LYS A 369 15.07 -10.59 -106.89
C LYS A 369 14.24 -10.34 -108.16
N SER A 370 13.51 -9.22 -108.26
CA SER A 370 12.76 -8.88 -109.49
C SER A 370 13.69 -8.38 -110.60
N GLU A 371 14.70 -7.58 -110.26
CA GLU A 371 15.78 -7.17 -111.19
C GLU A 371 16.55 -8.38 -111.73
N ALA A 372 16.70 -9.44 -110.93
CA ALA A 372 17.31 -10.70 -111.36
C ALA A 372 16.41 -11.56 -112.29
N LYS A 373 15.11 -11.27 -112.39
CA LYS A 373 14.13 -12.07 -113.17
C LYS A 373 13.81 -11.48 -114.55
N GLU A 374 14.14 -10.21 -114.81
CA GLU A 374 13.85 -9.51 -116.08
C GLU A 374 15.01 -9.48 -117.09
N ALA A 375 16.20 -9.98 -116.77
CA ALA A 375 17.32 -10.03 -117.70
C ALA A 375 17.43 -11.40 -118.41
N SER A 376 16.51 -11.68 -119.33
CA SER A 376 16.62 -12.78 -120.29
C SER A 376 16.69 -12.25 -121.72
N THR A 377 17.86 -11.74 -122.13
CA THR A 377 18.50 -12.03 -123.43
C THR A 377 19.82 -11.25 -123.58
N ILE A 378 20.88 -11.98 -123.97
CA ILE A 378 22.23 -11.56 -124.42
C ILE A 378 23.33 -11.52 -123.33
N ALA A 379 24.00 -12.67 -123.21
CA ALA A 379 25.32 -12.89 -122.59
C ALA A 379 26.43 -12.50 -123.59
N ASP A 380 27.50 -11.79 -123.21
CA ASP A 380 28.78 -12.45 -122.88
C ASP A 380 29.80 -11.58 -122.09
N ASP A 381 29.37 -10.53 -121.37
CA ASP A 381 30.29 -9.72 -120.51
C ASP A 381 29.95 -9.79 -119.01
N HIS A 382 29.11 -10.77 -118.60
CA HIS A 382 28.46 -10.81 -117.29
C HIS A 382 29.14 -11.65 -116.19
N GLN A 383 30.24 -12.33 -116.47
CA GLN A 383 30.92 -13.19 -115.48
C GLN A 383 31.47 -12.41 -114.26
N ARG A 384 31.92 -11.16 -114.42
CA ARG A 384 32.48 -10.35 -113.31
C ARG A 384 31.46 -9.61 -112.45
N ARG A 385 30.22 -9.40 -112.92
CA ARG A 385 29.16 -8.71 -112.14
C ARG A 385 28.30 -9.68 -111.31
N SER A 386 28.25 -10.96 -111.68
CA SER A 386 27.50 -12.01 -110.98
C SER A 386 28.03 -12.27 -109.56
N GLU A 387 29.36 -12.28 -109.36
CA GLU A 387 29.96 -12.57 -108.05
C GLU A 387 29.70 -11.48 -107.00
N MET A 388 29.69 -10.19 -107.38
CA MET A 388 29.38 -9.10 -106.43
C MET A 388 27.91 -9.05 -106.02
N SER A 389 26.97 -9.35 -106.93
CA SER A 389 25.54 -9.35 -106.59
C SER A 389 25.15 -10.56 -105.74
N VAL A 390 25.72 -11.74 -106.01
CA VAL A 390 25.53 -12.92 -105.14
C VAL A 390 26.19 -12.72 -103.78
N GLN A 391 27.38 -12.10 -103.70
CA GLN A 391 28.00 -11.72 -102.43
C GLN A 391 27.16 -10.70 -101.65
N LYS A 392 26.56 -9.71 -102.33
CA LYS A 392 25.70 -8.71 -101.70
C LYS A 392 24.38 -9.31 -101.20
N VAL A 393 23.75 -10.19 -101.95
CA VAL A 393 22.56 -10.94 -101.50
C VAL A 393 22.90 -11.86 -100.34
N THR A 394 24.03 -12.55 -100.37
CA THR A 394 24.46 -13.43 -99.27
C THR A 394 24.81 -12.63 -98.01
N ALA A 395 25.44 -11.45 -98.16
CA ALA A 395 25.71 -10.53 -97.06
C ALA A 395 24.41 -9.97 -96.45
N LEU A 396 23.46 -9.54 -97.28
CA LEU A 396 22.16 -9.06 -96.83
C LEU A 396 21.34 -10.18 -96.16
N MET A 397 21.38 -11.42 -96.67
CA MET A 397 20.71 -12.55 -96.03
C MET A 397 21.30 -12.86 -94.65
N LYS A 398 22.63 -12.77 -94.50
CA LYS A 398 23.32 -12.92 -93.21
C LYS A 398 22.96 -11.81 -92.22
N GLU A 399 22.81 -10.58 -92.73
CA GLU A 399 22.41 -9.42 -91.92
C GLU A 399 20.93 -9.52 -91.48
N ILE A 400 20.04 -10.00 -92.36
CA ILE A 400 18.64 -10.31 -92.03
C ILE A 400 18.56 -11.37 -90.93
N THR A 401 19.31 -12.47 -91.04
CA THR A 401 19.27 -13.53 -90.02
C THR A 401 19.78 -13.04 -88.67
N GLU A 402 20.80 -12.19 -88.66
CA GLU A 402 21.34 -11.60 -87.43
C GLU A 402 20.36 -10.59 -86.81
N LEU A 403 19.66 -9.80 -87.62
CA LEU A 403 18.62 -8.88 -87.16
C LEU A 403 17.39 -9.63 -86.63
N GLU A 404 16.98 -10.73 -87.26
CA GLU A 404 15.90 -11.60 -86.76
C GLU A 404 16.24 -12.22 -85.41
N LYS A 405 17.48 -12.70 -85.25
CA LYS A 405 17.97 -13.22 -83.97
C LYS A 405 17.93 -12.17 -82.86
N LYS A 406 18.38 -10.93 -83.17
CA LYS A 406 18.31 -9.79 -82.24
C LYS A 406 16.87 -9.40 -81.91
N ARG A 407 15.95 -9.44 -82.88
CA ARG A 407 14.52 -9.18 -82.67
C ARG A 407 13.89 -10.20 -81.73
N VAL A 408 14.14 -11.49 -81.94
CA VAL A 408 13.60 -12.56 -81.08
C VAL A 408 14.12 -12.41 -79.64
N GLN A 409 15.41 -12.14 -79.46
CA GLN A 409 15.99 -11.93 -78.13
C GLN A 409 15.44 -10.67 -77.43
N ALA A 410 15.17 -9.60 -78.17
CA ALA A 410 14.51 -8.41 -77.64
C ALA A 410 13.04 -8.67 -77.23
N GLN A 411 12.28 -9.43 -78.04
CA GLN A 411 10.89 -9.82 -77.72
C GLN A 411 10.81 -10.68 -76.45
N GLU A 412 11.76 -11.58 -76.24
CA GLU A 412 11.81 -12.43 -75.04
C GLU A 412 12.14 -11.64 -73.77
N THR A 413 13.02 -10.63 -73.88
CA THR A 413 13.35 -9.70 -72.80
C THR A 413 12.12 -8.85 -72.41
N VAL A 414 11.34 -8.38 -73.39
CA VAL A 414 10.09 -7.65 -73.15
C VAL A 414 9.04 -8.52 -72.47
N LYS A 415 8.88 -9.80 -72.88
CA LYS A 415 7.95 -10.73 -72.23
C LYS A 415 8.29 -10.95 -70.74
N LYS A 416 9.57 -11.10 -70.41
CA LYS A 416 10.01 -11.25 -69.02
C LYS A 416 9.69 -9.99 -68.20
N ALA A 417 10.04 -8.81 -68.70
CA ALA A 417 9.76 -7.53 -68.03
C ALA A 417 8.26 -7.28 -67.80
N VAL A 418 7.38 -7.68 -68.74
CA VAL A 418 5.92 -7.60 -68.58
C VAL A 418 5.41 -8.50 -67.45
N THR A 419 6.03 -9.66 -67.27
CA THR A 419 5.62 -10.62 -66.23
C THR A 419 6.02 -10.11 -64.85
N ASP A 420 7.26 -9.66 -64.70
CA ASP A 420 7.79 -9.07 -63.47
C ASP A 420 7.00 -7.80 -63.04
N ALA A 421 6.59 -6.97 -64.02
CA ALA A 421 5.76 -5.78 -63.75
C ALA A 421 4.36 -6.13 -63.22
N LYS A 422 3.74 -7.22 -63.70
CA LYS A 422 2.44 -7.69 -63.18
C LYS A 422 2.54 -8.20 -61.75
N GLU A 423 3.61 -8.90 -61.41
CA GLU A 423 3.86 -9.39 -60.04
C GLU A 423 4.06 -8.21 -59.08
N LEU A 424 4.87 -7.21 -59.45
CA LEU A 424 5.07 -5.99 -58.65
C LEU A 424 3.78 -5.17 -58.50
N GLN A 425 2.94 -5.09 -59.53
CA GLN A 425 1.64 -4.41 -59.46
C GLN A 425 0.69 -5.10 -58.47
N SER A 426 0.69 -6.44 -58.45
CA SER A 426 -0.11 -7.22 -57.49
C SER A 426 0.36 -7.02 -56.04
N LEU A 427 1.68 -6.96 -55.83
CA LEU A 427 2.29 -6.70 -54.51
C LEU A 427 1.99 -5.27 -54.02
N ALA A 428 2.09 -4.27 -54.91
CA ALA A 428 1.76 -2.89 -54.61
C ALA A 428 0.29 -2.71 -54.22
N LYS A 429 -0.62 -3.42 -54.88
CA LYS A 429 -2.06 -3.44 -54.54
C LYS A 429 -2.28 -4.04 -53.14
N HIS A 430 -1.68 -5.19 -52.84
CA HIS A 430 -1.78 -5.84 -51.53
C HIS A 430 -1.22 -4.97 -50.40
N LEU A 431 -0.09 -4.30 -50.63
CA LEU A 431 0.49 -3.38 -49.67
C LEU A 431 -0.40 -2.14 -49.45
N SER A 432 -1.08 -1.65 -50.49
CA SER A 432 -2.04 -0.54 -50.37
C SER A 432 -3.23 -0.93 -49.50
N GLU A 433 -3.88 -2.05 -49.78
CA GLU A 433 -5.04 -2.54 -49.01
C GLU A 433 -4.67 -2.77 -47.53
N ARG A 434 -3.48 -3.30 -47.27
CA ARG A 434 -2.97 -3.48 -45.90
C ARG A 434 -2.65 -2.16 -45.21
N THR A 435 -2.17 -1.15 -45.95
CA THR A 435 -1.92 0.20 -45.40
C THR A 435 -3.22 0.89 -45.01
N ASP A 436 -4.24 0.81 -45.88
CA ASP A 436 -5.55 1.42 -45.65
C ASP A 436 -6.26 0.78 -44.44
N ALA A 437 -6.12 -0.53 -44.27
CA ALA A 437 -6.65 -1.26 -43.11
C ALA A 437 -5.99 -0.81 -41.79
N ILE A 438 -4.66 -0.65 -41.78
CA ILE A 438 -3.91 -0.16 -40.60
C ILE A 438 -4.30 1.29 -40.29
N GLU A 439 -4.47 2.13 -41.30
CA GLU A 439 -4.83 3.54 -41.14
C GLU A 439 -6.25 3.71 -40.59
N ALA A 440 -7.20 2.87 -41.03
CA ALA A 440 -8.54 2.81 -40.47
C ALA A 440 -8.54 2.36 -39.00
N GLN A 441 -7.73 1.36 -38.68
CA GLN A 441 -7.58 0.84 -37.31
C GLN A 441 -6.92 1.90 -36.39
N LEU A 442 -5.93 2.64 -36.89
CA LEU A 442 -5.26 3.72 -36.17
C LEU A 442 -6.21 4.90 -35.92
N LYS A 443 -6.99 5.33 -36.91
CA LYS A 443 -8.03 6.38 -36.72
C LYS A 443 -9.04 5.98 -35.65
N SER A 444 -9.48 4.72 -35.62
CA SER A 444 -10.37 4.23 -34.57
C SER A 444 -9.71 4.26 -33.18
N GLN A 445 -8.43 3.94 -33.08
CA GLN A 445 -7.71 3.90 -31.79
C GLN A 445 -7.38 5.31 -31.29
N ILE A 446 -6.96 6.23 -32.17
CA ILE A 446 -6.74 7.64 -31.82
C ILE A 446 -8.03 8.26 -31.29
N LYS A 447 -9.16 8.04 -31.97
CA LYS A 447 -10.47 8.59 -31.53
C LYS A 447 -10.92 8.03 -30.17
N LYS A 448 -10.55 6.78 -29.84
CA LYS A 448 -10.79 6.18 -28.53
C LYS A 448 -9.81 6.74 -27.47
N SER A 449 -8.56 6.94 -27.84
CA SER A 449 -7.51 7.54 -27.01
C SER A 449 -7.84 8.98 -26.64
N ASP A 450 -8.23 9.81 -27.59
CA ASP A 450 -8.59 11.22 -27.34
C ASP A 450 -9.80 11.33 -26.41
N LYS A 451 -10.79 10.45 -26.58
CA LYS A 451 -11.94 10.37 -25.69
C LYS A 451 -11.53 9.96 -24.27
N ALA A 452 -10.71 8.92 -24.14
CA ALA A 452 -10.20 8.47 -22.84
C ALA A 452 -9.32 9.55 -22.18
N HIS A 453 -8.54 10.29 -22.95
CA HIS A 453 -7.68 11.35 -22.44
C HIS A 453 -8.49 12.56 -21.97
N ALA A 454 -9.56 12.92 -22.68
CA ALA A 454 -10.50 13.96 -22.25
C ALA A 454 -11.26 13.56 -20.97
N GLU A 455 -11.73 12.32 -20.88
CA GLU A 455 -12.37 11.77 -19.67
C GLU A 455 -11.39 11.72 -18.48
N MET A 456 -10.13 11.38 -18.74
CA MET A 456 -9.06 11.37 -17.73
C MET A 456 -8.74 12.78 -17.23
N GLU A 457 -8.64 13.79 -18.10
CA GLU A 457 -8.38 15.16 -17.65
C GLU A 457 -9.57 15.76 -16.90
N GLU A 458 -10.80 15.40 -17.27
CA GLU A 458 -11.98 15.75 -16.48
C GLU A 458 -11.96 15.08 -15.09
N ALA A 459 -11.58 13.80 -15.02
CA ALA A 459 -11.42 13.08 -13.76
C ALA A 459 -10.29 13.66 -12.90
N ARG A 460 -9.15 14.02 -13.50
CA ARG A 460 -8.01 14.66 -12.83
C ARG A 460 -8.38 16.03 -12.27
N SER A 461 -9.08 16.84 -13.05
CA SER A 461 -9.58 18.15 -12.60
C SER A 461 -10.54 18.01 -11.40
N ARG A 462 -11.45 17.02 -11.45
CA ARG A 462 -12.32 16.69 -10.31
C ARG A 462 -11.53 16.22 -9.09
N ALA A 463 -10.51 15.38 -9.28
CA ALA A 463 -9.68 14.86 -8.19
C ALA A 463 -8.85 15.96 -7.52
N VAL A 464 -8.24 16.86 -8.30
CA VAL A 464 -7.50 18.03 -7.79
C VAL A 464 -8.43 18.95 -6.99
N THR A 465 -9.64 19.19 -7.49
CA THR A 465 -10.65 20.00 -6.78
C THR A 465 -11.10 19.34 -5.47
N ALA A 466 -11.30 18.02 -5.49
CA ALA A 466 -11.65 17.26 -4.29
C ALA A 466 -10.52 17.25 -3.26
N LEU A 467 -9.26 17.14 -3.70
CA LEU A 467 -8.08 17.21 -2.84
C LEU A 467 -7.92 18.58 -2.19
N ALA A 468 -8.11 19.67 -2.95
CA ALA A 468 -8.10 21.03 -2.42
C ALA A 468 -9.18 21.23 -1.35
N ASN A 469 -10.40 20.73 -1.60
CA ASN A 469 -11.49 20.78 -0.63
C ASN A 469 -11.20 19.94 0.62
N ALA A 470 -10.57 18.76 0.47
CA ALA A 470 -10.19 17.91 1.58
C ALA A 470 -9.07 18.52 2.43
N MET A 471 -8.09 19.18 1.79
CA MET A 471 -7.03 19.93 2.48
C MET A 471 -7.59 21.10 3.27
N ASP A 472 -8.54 21.85 2.70
CA ASP A 472 -9.20 22.95 3.41
C ASP A 472 -10.03 22.44 4.60
N LEU A 473 -10.78 21.35 4.42
CA LEU A 473 -11.53 20.72 5.50
C LEU A 473 -10.60 20.17 6.61
N SER A 474 -9.45 19.61 6.24
CA SER A 474 -8.43 19.15 7.18
C SER A 474 -7.84 20.31 7.99
N LYS A 475 -7.56 21.45 7.35
CA LYS A 475 -7.09 22.67 8.00
C LYS A 475 -8.13 23.24 8.96
N GLN A 476 -9.40 23.26 8.55
CA GLN A 476 -10.51 23.68 9.41
C GLN A 476 -10.69 22.73 10.61
N LEU A 477 -10.53 21.41 10.40
CA LEU A 477 -10.61 20.41 11.47
C LEU A 477 -9.44 20.55 12.46
N ALA A 478 -8.22 20.81 11.98
CA ALA A 478 -7.05 21.06 12.82
C ALA A 478 -7.25 22.31 13.70
N ALA A 479 -7.71 23.41 13.10
CA ALA A 479 -8.02 24.64 13.85
C ALA A 479 -9.14 24.43 14.89
N ALA A 480 -10.18 23.66 14.55
CA ALA A 480 -11.24 23.33 15.49
C ALA A 480 -10.75 22.46 16.65
N LYS A 481 -9.87 21.48 16.39
CA LYS A 481 -9.25 20.63 17.43
C LYS A 481 -8.38 21.45 18.38
N GLU A 482 -7.59 22.38 17.87
CA GLU A 482 -6.77 23.29 18.68
C GLU A 482 -7.63 24.18 19.60
N GLN A 483 -8.73 24.71 19.07
CA GLN A 483 -9.69 25.49 19.88
C GLN A 483 -10.37 24.64 20.96
N ILE A 484 -10.76 23.40 20.64
CA ILE A 484 -11.32 22.45 21.62
C ILE A 484 -10.29 22.18 22.72
N HIS A 485 -9.05 21.83 22.36
CA HIS A 485 -7.98 21.55 23.31
C HIS A 485 -7.68 22.74 24.24
N THR A 486 -7.68 23.96 23.69
CA THR A 486 -7.49 25.19 24.46
C THR A 486 -8.62 25.39 25.49
N HIS A 487 -9.87 25.14 25.08
CA HIS A 487 -11.02 25.25 25.97
C HIS A 487 -11.09 24.13 27.00
N GLU A 488 -10.68 22.91 26.65
CA GLU A 488 -10.57 21.77 27.58
C GLU A 488 -9.52 22.05 28.66
N THR A 489 -8.33 22.50 28.27
CA THR A 489 -7.27 22.88 29.21
C THR A 489 -7.74 23.98 30.16
N ARG A 490 -8.46 24.98 29.65
CA ARG A 490 -9.04 26.05 30.47
C ARG A 490 -10.14 25.54 31.41
N ALA A 491 -10.95 24.58 30.98
CA ALA A 491 -11.99 23.97 31.81
C ALA A 491 -11.38 23.14 32.94
N ILE A 492 -10.37 22.30 32.64
CA ILE A 492 -9.64 21.49 33.62
C ILE A 492 -8.99 22.38 34.68
N LYS A 493 -8.30 23.45 34.26
CA LYS A 493 -7.67 24.39 35.20
C LYS A 493 -8.69 25.08 36.10
N ALA A 494 -9.79 25.59 35.53
CA ALA A 494 -10.85 26.24 36.30
C ALA A 494 -11.54 25.27 37.27
N GLN A 495 -11.68 24.00 36.90
CA GLN A 495 -12.27 22.97 37.75
C GLN A 495 -11.33 22.55 38.89
N ALA A 496 -10.01 22.50 38.64
CA ALA A 496 -9.01 22.28 39.68
C ALA A 496 -8.97 23.43 40.71
N GLU A 497 -9.01 24.68 40.25
CA GLU A 497 -9.06 25.85 41.14
C GLU A 497 -10.37 25.92 41.93
N ALA A 498 -11.52 25.58 41.31
CA ALA A 498 -12.79 25.46 42.01
C ALA A 498 -12.74 24.38 43.10
N ARG A 499 -12.13 23.23 42.83
CA ARG A 499 -11.95 22.15 43.82
C ARG A 499 -11.08 22.60 45.00
N GLN A 500 -9.98 23.29 44.74
CA GLN A 500 -9.11 23.83 45.79
C GLN A 500 -9.85 24.83 46.68
N HIS A 501 -10.65 25.72 46.08
CA HIS A 501 -11.48 26.66 46.85
C HIS A 501 -12.59 25.97 47.64
N GLN A 502 -13.16 24.87 47.12
CA GLN A 502 -14.15 24.06 47.84
C GLN A 502 -13.52 23.37 49.07
N GLU A 503 -12.33 22.78 48.92
CA GLU A 503 -11.60 22.15 50.02
C GLU A 503 -11.22 23.18 51.09
N ALA A 504 -10.75 24.37 50.69
CA ALA A 504 -10.47 25.47 51.61
C ALA A 504 -11.73 25.99 52.34
N LEU A 505 -12.88 26.02 51.65
CA LEU A 505 -14.15 26.43 52.23
C LEU A 505 -14.63 25.46 53.31
N VAL A 506 -14.47 24.15 53.09
CA VAL A 506 -14.76 23.12 54.11
C VAL A 506 -13.90 23.34 55.35
N ALA A 507 -12.58 23.49 55.17
CA ALA A 507 -11.65 23.71 56.27
C ALA A 507 -11.87 25.04 57.02
N ALA A 508 -12.34 26.09 56.35
CA ALA A 508 -12.69 27.36 56.99
C ALA A 508 -13.99 27.24 57.81
N ARG A 509 -14.98 26.48 57.33
CA ARG A 509 -16.23 26.22 58.07
C ARG A 509 -16.00 25.36 59.31
N GLU A 510 -15.12 24.37 59.23
CA GLU A 510 -14.69 23.59 60.40
C GLU A 510 -14.03 24.48 61.46
N ARG A 511 -13.12 25.38 61.05
CA ARG A 511 -12.51 26.37 61.95
C ARG A 511 -13.51 27.30 62.62
N ILE A 512 -14.53 27.78 61.89
CA ILE A 512 -15.61 28.56 62.50
C ILE A 512 -16.33 27.74 63.57
N ALA A 513 -16.64 26.47 63.30
CA ALA A 513 -17.32 25.60 64.27
C ALA A 513 -16.49 25.38 65.54
N ASP A 514 -15.16 25.22 65.40
CA ASP A 514 -14.23 25.08 66.53
C ASP A 514 -14.13 26.38 67.35
N LEU A 515 -14.09 27.53 66.68
CA LEU A 515 -14.08 28.84 67.33
C LEU A 515 -15.41 29.13 68.05
N GLU A 516 -16.56 28.77 67.47
CA GLU A 516 -17.87 28.87 68.11
C GLU A 516 -18.01 27.91 69.31
N ALA A 517 -17.35 26.75 69.27
CA ALA A 517 -17.22 25.87 70.43
C ALA A 517 -16.37 26.53 71.53
N SER A 518 -15.21 27.07 71.17
CA SER A 518 -14.33 27.79 72.10
C SER A 518 -14.99 29.02 72.73
N GLU A 519 -15.78 29.76 71.95
CA GLU A 519 -16.58 30.90 72.43
C GLU A 519 -17.60 30.44 73.48
N ARG A 520 -18.32 29.34 73.23
CA ARG A 520 -19.27 28.76 74.19
C ARG A 520 -18.59 28.31 75.49
N ASP A 521 -17.41 27.70 75.37
CA ASP A 521 -16.63 27.26 76.53
C ASP A 521 -16.18 28.46 77.37
N ILE A 522 -15.67 29.53 76.73
CA ILE A 522 -15.29 30.78 77.39
C ILE A 522 -16.50 31.45 78.07
N LEU A 523 -17.66 31.47 77.42
CA LEU A 523 -18.89 32.02 78.00
C LEU A 523 -19.35 31.21 79.22
N THR A 524 -19.17 29.89 79.18
CA THR A 524 -19.46 28.99 80.31
C THR A 524 -18.49 29.25 81.47
N GLU A 525 -17.18 29.30 81.20
CA GLU A 525 -16.13 29.66 82.17
C GLU A 525 -16.41 31.04 82.81
N ALA A 526 -16.82 32.02 82.01
CA ALA A 526 -17.20 33.35 82.48
C ALA A 526 -18.50 33.36 83.32
N ALA A 527 -19.43 32.41 83.09
CA ALA A 527 -20.64 32.25 83.88
C ALA A 527 -20.34 31.57 85.22
N GLU A 528 -19.48 30.56 85.22
CA GLU A 528 -18.99 29.87 86.42
C GLU A 528 -18.22 30.84 87.33
N LEU A 529 -17.26 31.62 86.80
CA LEU A 529 -16.57 32.64 87.59
C LEU A 529 -17.52 33.71 88.16
N ARG A 530 -18.57 34.08 87.42
CA ARG A 530 -19.60 35.02 87.91
C ARG A 530 -20.42 34.42 89.05
N ALA A 531 -20.76 33.14 88.96
CA ALA A 531 -21.45 32.41 90.02
C ALA A 531 -20.54 32.29 91.26
N GLU A 532 -19.28 31.89 91.10
CA GLU A 532 -18.29 31.82 92.19
C GLU A 532 -18.09 33.18 92.88
N LEU A 533 -17.96 34.26 92.11
CA LEU A 533 -17.84 35.62 92.66
C LEU A 533 -19.09 36.05 93.42
N SER A 534 -20.28 35.71 92.93
CA SER A 534 -21.56 35.97 93.60
C SER A 534 -21.68 35.19 94.91
N ASP A 535 -21.28 33.91 94.92
CA ASP A 535 -21.30 33.05 96.11
C ASP A 535 -20.30 33.53 97.17
N ALA A 536 -19.09 33.91 96.75
CA ALA A 536 -18.10 34.54 97.63
C ALA A 536 -18.62 35.86 98.24
N TRP A 537 -19.32 36.68 97.46
CA TRP A 537 -19.90 37.94 97.92
C TRP A 537 -21.03 37.72 98.95
N ASN A 538 -21.84 36.67 98.75
CA ASN A 538 -22.91 36.28 99.68
C ASN A 538 -22.39 35.67 100.99
N GLN A 539 -21.21 35.03 100.99
CA GLN A 539 -20.63 34.42 102.20
C GLN A 539 -19.88 35.41 103.11
N THR A 540 -19.32 36.51 102.58
CA THR A 540 -18.49 37.44 103.37
C THR A 540 -19.23 38.67 103.93
N GLY A 541 -20.43 39.01 103.45
CA GLY A 541 -21.31 40.02 104.06
C GLY A 541 -20.71 41.42 104.33
N THR A 542 -19.54 41.75 103.79
CA THR A 542 -18.84 43.04 103.96
C THR A 542 -17.98 43.39 102.74
N SER A 543 -17.92 44.68 102.44
CA SER A 543 -17.07 45.28 101.39
C SER A 543 -15.58 45.13 101.73
N PRO A 544 -14.70 44.68 100.81
CA PRO A 544 -13.28 44.58 101.10
C PRO A 544 -12.62 45.96 100.97
N GLN A 545 -12.42 46.63 102.10
CA GLN A 545 -11.32 47.58 102.24
C GLN A 545 -10.07 46.85 102.74
N THR A 546 -9.08 46.81 101.84
CA THR A 546 -7.63 46.87 102.10
C THR A 546 -7.09 46.13 103.33
N ASN A 547 -6.55 44.93 103.10
CA ASN A 547 -5.14 44.65 103.35
C ASN A 547 -4.72 43.29 102.79
N GLY A 548 -3.55 43.27 102.14
CA GLY A 548 -2.63 42.15 101.93
C GLY A 548 -3.19 40.78 101.56
N GLU A 549 -2.88 40.34 100.34
CA GLU A 549 -2.86 38.93 99.91
C GLU A 549 -4.21 38.24 99.61
N ALA A 550 -4.95 38.77 98.61
CA ALA A 550 -5.75 37.94 97.70
C ALA A 550 -5.97 38.67 96.36
N LYS A 551 -5.03 38.55 95.41
CA LYS A 551 -5.28 38.84 93.99
C LYS A 551 -5.16 37.58 93.10
N PRO A 552 -6.13 36.63 93.13
CA PRO A 552 -6.27 35.68 92.03
C PRO A 552 -7.46 35.97 91.10
N SER A 553 -8.60 36.51 91.59
CA SER A 553 -9.85 36.51 90.81
C SER A 553 -9.94 37.63 89.74
N ALA A 554 -9.46 38.84 90.04
CA ALA A 554 -9.46 39.95 89.07
C ALA A 554 -8.51 39.73 87.88
N LEU A 555 -7.44 38.95 88.08
CA LEU A 555 -6.51 38.54 87.02
C LEU A 555 -7.13 37.48 86.08
N LYS A 556 -7.92 36.55 86.62
CA LYS A 556 -8.66 35.54 85.82
C LYS A 556 -9.74 36.16 84.94
N GLY A 557 -10.49 37.15 85.44
CA GLY A 557 -11.53 37.83 84.66
C GLY A 557 -11.00 38.60 83.44
N GLY A 558 -9.87 39.30 83.59
CA GLY A 558 -9.22 40.02 82.48
C GLY A 558 -8.61 39.10 81.41
N ASP A 559 -8.17 37.91 81.81
CA ASP A 559 -7.66 36.89 80.89
C ASP A 559 -8.79 36.28 80.03
N ILE A 560 -9.93 35.97 80.66
CA ILE A 560 -11.14 35.46 79.97
C ILE A 560 -11.67 36.49 78.97
N GLU A 561 -11.74 37.77 79.34
CA GLU A 561 -12.21 38.83 78.43
C GLU A 561 -11.26 39.04 77.24
N SER A 562 -9.95 38.90 77.48
CA SER A 562 -8.92 38.99 76.42
C SER A 562 -8.90 37.76 75.50
N ARG A 563 -9.28 36.59 76.00
CA ARG A 563 -9.49 35.36 75.21
C ARG A 563 -10.78 35.47 74.39
N ALA A 564 -11.87 35.96 74.98
CA ALA A 564 -13.15 36.17 74.31
C ALA A 564 -13.02 37.13 73.11
N ARG A 565 -12.38 38.29 73.31
CA ARG A 565 -12.14 39.26 72.23
C ARG A 565 -11.32 38.68 71.07
N ARG A 566 -10.32 37.85 71.37
CA ARG A 566 -9.51 37.17 70.33
C ARG A 566 -10.34 36.19 69.51
N VAL A 567 -11.16 35.35 70.17
CA VAL A 567 -12.07 34.42 69.48
C VAL A 567 -13.10 35.16 68.63
N GLU A 568 -13.64 36.30 69.11
CA GLU A 568 -14.59 37.13 68.35
C GLU A 568 -13.94 37.75 67.10
N GLU A 569 -12.71 38.27 67.22
CA GLU A 569 -11.95 38.79 66.07
C GLU A 569 -11.63 37.70 65.04
N ASP A 570 -11.22 36.52 65.49
CA ASP A 570 -10.92 35.35 64.63
C ASP A 570 -12.19 34.84 63.93
N LEU A 571 -13.33 34.76 64.64
CA LEU A 571 -14.63 34.43 64.04
C LEU A 571 -15.05 35.42 62.96
N ARG A 572 -14.84 36.71 63.21
CA ARG A 572 -15.14 37.75 62.24
C ARG A 572 -14.27 37.62 60.99
N PHE A 573 -12.98 37.33 61.16
CA PHE A 573 -12.05 37.10 60.07
C PHE A 573 -12.43 35.86 59.24
N GLU A 574 -12.67 34.72 59.88
CA GLU A 574 -13.01 33.46 59.21
C GLU A 574 -14.38 33.54 58.50
N ARG A 575 -15.37 34.23 59.07
CA ARG A 575 -16.66 34.49 58.39
C ARG A 575 -16.48 35.32 57.12
N MET A 576 -15.60 36.33 57.14
CA MET A 576 -15.25 37.09 55.93
C MET A 576 -14.49 36.22 54.93
N HIS A 577 -13.60 35.35 55.40
CA HIS A 577 -12.84 34.42 54.55
C HIS A 577 -13.76 33.43 53.82
N VAL A 578 -14.74 32.85 54.52
CA VAL A 578 -15.79 32.00 53.94
C VAL A 578 -16.58 32.72 52.85
N GLN A 579 -17.06 33.95 53.12
CA GLN A 579 -17.77 34.74 52.10
C GLN A 579 -16.90 35.04 50.86
N HIS A 580 -15.59 35.22 51.04
CA HIS A 580 -14.66 35.43 49.93
C HIS A 580 -14.48 34.15 49.10
N LEU A 581 -14.31 33.00 49.75
CA LEU A 581 -14.17 31.69 49.11
C LEU A 581 -15.41 31.30 48.31
N GLU A 582 -16.62 31.53 48.85
CA GLU A 582 -17.89 31.26 48.15
C GLU A 582 -18.05 32.08 46.87
N ARG A 583 -17.64 33.36 46.88
CA ARG A 583 -17.63 34.22 45.68
C ARG A 583 -16.64 33.70 44.63
N ARG A 584 -15.43 33.29 45.04
CA ARG A 584 -14.43 32.74 44.11
C ARG A 584 -14.87 31.42 43.52
N LEU A 585 -15.44 30.53 44.32
CA LEU A 585 -15.97 29.24 43.88
C LEU A 585 -17.05 29.41 42.80
N THR A 586 -17.97 30.36 43.01
CA THR A 586 -19.03 30.68 42.05
C THR A 586 -18.45 31.20 40.73
N SER A 587 -17.44 32.07 40.81
CA SER A 587 -16.74 32.60 39.63
C SER A 587 -16.03 31.51 38.82
N TRP A 588 -15.23 30.66 39.47
CA TRP A 588 -14.48 29.59 38.80
C TRP A 588 -15.39 28.51 38.21
N SER A 589 -16.47 28.14 38.90
CA SER A 589 -17.50 27.23 38.39
C SER A 589 -18.20 27.79 37.15
N GLY A 590 -18.43 29.11 37.12
CA GLY A 590 -18.95 29.82 35.95
C GLY A 590 -17.99 29.79 34.75
N ILE A 591 -16.70 29.97 34.98
CA ILE A 591 -15.65 29.92 33.95
C ILE A 591 -15.54 28.50 33.36
N ALA A 592 -15.53 27.46 34.20
CA ALA A 592 -15.51 26.06 33.75
C ALA A 592 -16.74 25.74 32.89
N SER A 593 -17.93 26.13 33.35
CA SER A 593 -19.19 25.95 32.62
C SER A 593 -19.20 26.68 31.27
N ALA A 594 -18.64 27.89 31.19
CA ALA A 594 -18.54 28.65 29.95
C ALA A 594 -17.58 28.00 28.94
N ALA A 595 -16.46 27.44 29.41
CA ALA A 595 -15.52 26.70 28.56
C ALA A 595 -16.15 25.41 28.00
N LEU A 596 -16.87 24.64 28.83
CA LEU A 596 -17.61 23.44 28.42
C LEU A 596 -18.69 23.74 27.36
N ARG A 597 -19.41 24.86 27.50
CA ARG A 597 -20.38 25.30 26.47
C ARG A 597 -19.72 25.62 25.13
N LYS A 598 -18.51 26.19 25.13
CA LYS A 598 -17.76 26.46 23.89
C LYS A 598 -17.29 25.17 23.20
N ILE A 599 -16.78 24.19 23.96
CA ILE A 599 -16.43 22.86 23.46
C ILE A 599 -17.64 22.20 22.79
N THR A 600 -18.79 22.21 23.49
CA THR A 600 -20.05 21.62 22.98
C THR A 600 -20.52 22.29 21.69
N ARG A 601 -20.32 23.60 21.54
CA ARG A 601 -20.69 24.35 20.34
C ARG A 601 -19.77 24.07 19.16
N LEU A 602 -18.47 23.90 19.41
CA LEU A 602 -17.46 23.54 18.39
C LEU A 602 -17.62 22.10 17.91
N GLY A 603 -18.15 21.19 18.75
CA GLY A 603 -18.46 19.81 18.39
C GLY A 603 -19.76 19.59 17.62
N ARG A 604 -20.59 20.63 17.41
CA ARG A 604 -21.82 20.51 16.61
C ARG A 604 -21.53 20.65 15.12
N LYS A 605 -22.11 19.74 14.32
CA LYS A 605 -22.05 19.76 12.85
C LYS A 605 -22.58 21.10 12.32
N PRO A 606 -21.90 21.80 11.39
CA PRO A 606 -22.41 23.03 10.81
C PRO A 606 -23.72 22.74 10.05
N PRO A 607 -24.70 23.66 10.06
CA PRO A 607 -25.91 23.49 9.27
C PRO A 607 -25.56 23.40 7.78
N PRO A 608 -26.32 22.64 6.98
CA PRO A 608 -26.04 22.51 5.55
C PRO A 608 -26.05 23.89 4.89
N PRO A 609 -25.15 24.14 3.92
CA PRO A 609 -25.10 25.43 3.24
C PRO A 609 -26.46 25.71 2.60
N LYS A 610 -27.04 26.89 2.89
CA LYS A 610 -28.26 27.34 2.24
C LYS A 610 -28.00 27.36 0.73
N ARG A 611 -28.71 26.50 -0.02
CA ARG A 611 -28.70 26.52 -1.48
C ARG A 611 -29.01 27.95 -1.94
N LYS A 612 -28.06 28.62 -2.59
CA LYS A 612 -28.35 29.85 -3.34
C LYS A 612 -29.43 29.51 -4.37
N PRO A 613 -30.46 30.34 -4.55
CA PRO A 613 -31.44 30.11 -5.61
C PRO A 613 -30.70 30.08 -6.94
N ALA A 614 -30.90 29.01 -7.71
CA ALA A 614 -30.37 28.89 -9.05
C ALA A 614 -30.84 30.13 -9.84
N LYS A 615 -29.90 30.93 -10.35
CA LYS A 615 -30.21 31.89 -11.39
C LYS A 615 -30.82 31.10 -12.53
N ARG A 616 -32.12 31.31 -12.78
CA ARG A 616 -32.78 30.89 -14.02
C ARG A 616 -31.97 31.49 -15.17
N ILE A 617 -31.22 30.64 -15.85
CA ILE A 617 -30.67 30.97 -17.16
C ILE A 617 -31.88 31.11 -18.07
N ALA A 618 -32.13 32.33 -18.54
CA ALA A 618 -33.13 32.58 -19.56
C ALA A 618 -32.74 31.79 -20.81
N GLY A 619 -33.61 30.87 -21.24
CA GLY A 619 -33.44 30.18 -22.51
C GLY A 619 -33.54 31.16 -23.69
N PRO A 620 -33.00 30.81 -24.87
CA PRO A 620 -33.01 31.69 -26.03
C PRO A 620 -34.45 31.92 -26.51
N VAL A 621 -34.78 33.19 -26.76
CA VAL A 621 -36.01 33.61 -27.43
C VAL A 621 -35.99 33.05 -28.86
N PRO A 622 -37.07 32.38 -29.33
CA PRO A 622 -37.14 31.96 -30.73
C PRO A 622 -37.38 33.18 -31.61
N VAL A 623 -36.42 33.49 -32.47
CA VAL A 623 -36.59 34.46 -33.55
C VAL A 623 -37.57 33.86 -34.56
N ARG A 624 -38.75 34.48 -34.70
CA ARG A 624 -39.57 34.38 -35.91
C ARG A 624 -38.93 35.31 -36.95
N GLY A 625 -38.61 34.76 -38.11
CA GLY A 625 -38.06 35.44 -39.27
C GLY A 625 -37.60 34.42 -40.28
#